data_AF-A0A537MYN0-F1
#
_entry.id   AF-A0A537MYN0-F1
#
_cell.length_a   1.000
_cell.length_b   1.000
_cell.length_c   1.000
_cell.angle_alpha   90.00
_cell.angle_beta   90.00
_cell.angle_gamma   90.00
#
_symmetry.space_group_name_H-M   'P 1'
#
loop_
_entity.id
_entity.type
_entity.pdbx_description
1 polymer ?
#
loop_
_entity_poly.entity_id
_entity_poly.type
_entity_poly.pdbx_seq_one_letter_code
_entity_poly.pdbx_strand_id
1 'polypeptide(L)' 'PYHFCRAFKRSFGVPPHRYHNARRIDHAKTLLAQPARSVTEIALKVGFSETSSFTAAFRKATGTTPTAYRRSLG' A
#
# COMPACT_ATOMS: atom_id res chain seq x y z
N PRO A 1 17.25 -16.61 -14.63
CA PRO A 1 16.37 -15.81 -13.72
C PRO A 1 16.67 -14.29 -13.62
N TYR A 2 17.47 -13.68 -14.52
CA TYR A 2 17.85 -12.24 -14.47
C TYR A 2 17.12 -11.33 -15.49
N HIS A 3 16.22 -11.88 -16.31
CA HIS A 3 15.56 -11.15 -17.40
C HIS A 3 14.27 -10.42 -16.97
N PHE A 4 13.49 -11.00 -16.03
CA PHE A 4 12.19 -10.45 -15.62
C PHE A 4 12.31 -9.11 -14.89
N CYS A 5 13.28 -8.98 -13.99
CA CYS A 5 13.53 -7.73 -13.25
C CYS A 5 13.98 -6.58 -14.17
N ARG A 6 14.67 -6.89 -15.28
CA ARG A 6 15.21 -5.89 -16.21
C ARG A 6 14.13 -5.37 -17.16
N ALA A 7 13.25 -6.26 -17.64
CA ALA A 7 12.09 -5.87 -18.44
C ALA A 7 11.11 -5.00 -17.65
N PHE A 8 10.83 -5.35 -16.39
CA PHE A 8 9.89 -4.61 -15.55
C PHE A 8 10.37 -3.18 -15.22
N LYS A 9 11.66 -3.02 -14.92
CA LYS A 9 12.28 -1.69 -14.70
C LYS A 9 12.28 -0.85 -15.98
N ARG A 10 12.39 -1.47 -17.16
CA ARG A 10 12.37 -0.81 -18.47
C ARG A 10 10.96 -0.35 -18.86
N SER A 11 9.91 -1.04 -18.40
CA SER A 11 8.51 -0.65 -18.64
C SER A 11 7.93 0.33 -17.61
N PHE A 12 8.39 0.31 -16.35
CA PHE A 12 7.78 1.11 -15.25
C PHE A 12 8.75 1.98 -14.44
N GLY A 13 10.06 1.97 -14.73
CA GLY A 13 11.06 2.82 -14.06
C GLY A 13 11.40 2.45 -12.61
N VAL A 14 10.62 1.58 -11.96
CA VAL A 14 10.82 1.13 -10.56
C VAL A 14 10.89 -0.41 -10.43
N PRO A 15 11.62 -0.94 -9.43
CA PRO A 15 11.68 -2.37 -9.17
C PRO A 15 10.28 -2.98 -8.90
N PRO A 16 10.00 -4.22 -9.32
CA PRO A 16 8.69 -4.88 -9.21
C PRO A 16 8.06 -4.80 -7.81
N HIS A 17 8.86 -5.01 -6.77
CA HIS A 17 8.41 -4.97 -5.38
C HIS A 17 7.93 -3.57 -4.96
N ARG A 18 8.55 -2.49 -5.46
CA ARG A 18 8.10 -1.12 -5.20
C ARG A 18 6.79 -0.81 -5.92
N TYR A 19 6.66 -1.26 -7.17
CA TYR A 19 5.43 -1.07 -7.94
C TYR A 19 4.24 -1.81 -7.29
N HIS A 20 4.44 -3.06 -6.88
CA HIS A 20 3.40 -3.84 -6.21
C HIS A 20 2.97 -3.19 -4.88
N ASN A 21 3.92 -2.72 -4.07
CA ASN A 21 3.58 -2.00 -2.84
C ASN A 21 2.83 -0.69 -3.12
N ALA A 22 3.20 0.06 -4.15
CA ALA A 22 2.46 1.28 -4.52
C ALA A 22 1.01 0.98 -4.87
N ARG A 23 0.76 -0.09 -5.65
CA ARG A 23 -0.62 -0.53 -5.99
C ARG A 23 -1.40 -1.00 -4.75
N ARG A 24 -0.75 -1.68 -3.80
CA ARG A 24 -1.39 -2.08 -2.53
C ARG A 24 -1.79 -0.86 -1.69
N ILE A 25 -0.94 0.16 -1.62
CA ILE A 25 -1.26 1.41 -0.92
C ILE A 25 -2.41 2.15 -1.60
N ASP A 26 -2.40 2.21 -2.93
CA ASP A 26 -3.48 2.85 -3.71
C ASP A 26 -4.83 2.19 -3.42
N HIS A 27 -4.89 0.85 -3.46
CA HIS A 27 -6.10 0.11 -3.08
C HIS A 27 -6.50 0.34 -1.62
N ALA A 28 -5.52 0.42 -0.71
CA ALA A 28 -5.79 0.69 0.70
C ALA A 28 -6.45 2.06 0.92
N LYS A 29 -6.06 3.11 0.17
CA LYS A 29 -6.71 4.43 0.24
C LYS A 29 -8.21 4.34 -0.06
N THR A 30 -8.58 3.63 -1.13
CA THR A 30 -9.99 3.41 -1.50
C THR A 30 -10.77 2.66 -0.43
N LEU A 31 -10.13 1.70 0.25
CA LEU A 31 -10.75 0.97 1.35
C LEU A 31 -10.85 1.81 2.62
N LEU A 32 -9.89 2.71 2.87
CA LEU A 32 -9.89 3.60 4.04
C LEU A 32 -11.01 4.64 3.99
N ALA A 33 -11.48 5.00 2.79
CA ALA A 33 -12.64 5.87 2.59
C ALA A 33 -13.97 5.21 2.98
N GLN A 34 -13.99 3.89 3.21
CA GLN A 34 -15.19 3.17 3.64
C GLN A 34 -15.17 3.02 5.18
N PRO A 35 -16.10 3.63 5.92
CA PRO A 35 -16.07 3.67 7.39
C PRO A 35 -16.30 2.31 8.05
N ALA A 36 -16.83 1.33 7.32
CA ALA A 36 -17.19 0.02 7.85
C ALA A 36 -16.01 -0.95 8.09
N ARG A 37 -14.77 -0.62 7.68
CA ARG A 37 -13.61 -1.53 7.82
C ARG A 37 -12.56 -1.00 8.78
N SER A 38 -12.07 -1.86 9.66
CA SER A 38 -10.93 -1.55 10.53
C SER A 38 -9.63 -1.40 9.72
N VAL A 39 -8.63 -0.71 10.28
CA VAL A 39 -7.31 -0.59 9.63
C VAL A 39 -6.63 -1.95 9.50
N THR A 40 -6.82 -2.83 10.48
CA THR A 40 -6.30 -4.20 10.49
C THR A 40 -6.86 -5.04 9.34
N GLU A 41 -8.18 -5.04 9.14
CA GLU A 41 -8.80 -5.76 8.02
C GLU A 41 -8.32 -5.26 6.67
N ILE A 42 -8.12 -3.94 6.53
CA ILE A 42 -7.57 -3.36 5.30
C ILE A 42 -6.14 -3.83 5.07
N ALA A 43 -5.30 -3.87 6.12
CA ALA A 43 -3.92 -4.36 6.02
C ALA A 43 -3.88 -5.79 5.47
N LEU A 44 -4.69 -6.69 6.06
CA LEU A 44 -4.81 -8.08 5.62
C LEU A 44 -5.35 -8.18 4.19
N LYS A 45 -6.40 -7.40 3.86
CA LYS A 45 -7.04 -7.42 2.53
C LYS A 45 -6.12 -6.94 1.41
N VAL A 46 -5.22 -5.99 1.70
CA VAL A 46 -4.20 -5.54 0.73
C VAL A 46 -2.91 -6.36 0.81
N GLY A 47 -2.93 -7.49 1.52
CA GLY A 47 -1.91 -8.54 1.51
C GLY A 47 -0.77 -8.37 2.53
N PHE A 48 -0.90 -7.50 3.54
CA PHE A 48 0.09 -7.39 4.61
C PHE A 48 -0.24 -8.41 5.71
N SER A 49 0.77 -9.13 6.18
CA SER A 49 0.61 -10.07 7.29
C SER A 49 0.43 -9.36 8.65
N GLU A 50 0.89 -8.12 8.76
CA GLU A 50 0.86 -7.34 10.00
C GLU A 50 0.45 -5.89 9.78
N THR A 51 -0.36 -5.35 10.69
CA THR A 51 -0.81 -3.95 10.66
C THR A 51 0.33 -2.94 10.85
N SER A 52 1.38 -3.31 11.59
CA SER A 52 2.60 -2.52 11.80
C SER A 52 3.33 -2.28 10.47
N SER A 53 3.57 -3.36 9.72
CA SER A 53 4.20 -3.34 8.39
C SER A 53 3.39 -2.52 7.38
N PHE A 54 2.06 -2.69 7.39
CA PHE A 54 1.17 -1.87 6.58
C PHE A 54 1.26 -0.39 6.93
N THR A 55 1.22 -0.04 8.22
CA THR A 55 1.27 1.34 8.69
C THR A 55 2.57 2.02 8.29
N ALA A 56 3.70 1.33 8.43
CA ALA A 56 5.01 1.85 8.01
C ALA A 56 5.08 2.07 6.48
N ALA A 57 4.60 1.10 5.69
CA ALA A 57 4.56 1.22 4.23
C ALA A 57 3.62 2.33 3.76
N PHE A 58 2.45 2.47 4.37
CA PHE A 58 1.48 3.50 4.07
C PHE A 58 2.02 4.89 4.39
N ARG A 59 2.64 5.07 5.58
CA ARG A 59 3.28 6.33 5.94
C ARG A 59 4.42 6.70 5.00
N LYS A 60 5.25 5.72 4.62
CA LYS A 60 6.33 5.94 3.66
C LYS A 60 5.82 6.39 2.28
N ALA A 61 4.64 5.93 1.87
CA ALA A 61 4.06 6.24 0.57
C ALA A 61 3.17 7.49 0.56
N THR A 62 2.56 7.86 1.69
CA THR A 62 1.54 8.93 1.76
C THR A 62 1.91 10.09 2.67
N GLY A 63 2.97 9.95 3.48
CA GLY A 63 3.38 10.93 4.49
C GLY A 63 2.61 10.84 5.81
N THR A 64 1.52 10.08 5.89
CA THR A 64 0.65 9.99 7.08
C THR A 64 0.28 8.55 7.44
N THR A 65 -0.25 8.30 8.63
CA THR A 65 -0.70 6.95 9.02
C THR A 65 -2.07 6.64 8.40
N PRO A 66 -2.44 5.36 8.19
CA PRO A 66 -3.76 4.98 7.67
C PRO A 66 -4.91 5.55 8.51
N THR A 67 -4.77 5.56 9.84
CA THR A 67 -5.78 6.10 10.76
C THR A 67 -5.93 7.62 10.62
N ALA A 68 -4.81 8.35 10.52
CA ALA A 68 -4.84 9.78 10.32
C ALA A 68 -5.38 10.14 8.93
N TYR A 69 -5.01 9.39 7.90
CA TYR A 69 -5.56 9.53 6.55
C TYR A 69 -7.08 9.33 6.54
N ARG A 70 -7.58 8.28 7.21
CA ARG A 70 -9.02 8.06 7.35
C ARG A 70 -9.70 9.23 8.04
N ARG A 71 -9.10 9.75 9.12
CA ARG A 71 -9.65 10.92 9.83
C ARG A 71 -9.72 12.15 8.94
N SER A 72 -8.79 12.34 7.98
CA SER A 72 -8.85 13.46 7.03
C SER A 72 -9.89 13.30 5.91
N LEU A 73 -10.50 12.12 5.77
CA LEU A 73 -11.57 11.89 4.79
C LEU A 73 -12.98 12.18 5.35
N GLY A 74 -13.09 12.40 6.66
CA GLY A 74 -14.33 12.69 7.37
C GLY A 74 -14.36 14.11 7.91
#